data_AF-A0A9E1N082-F1
#
_entry.id   AF-A0A9E1N082-F1
#
_cell.length_a   1.000
_cell.length_b   1.000
_cell.length_c   1.000
_cell.angle_alpha   90.00
_cell.angle_beta   90.00
_cell.angle_gamma   90.00
#
_symmetry.space_group_name_H-M   'P 1'
#
loop_
_entity.id
_entity.type
_entity.pdbx_description
1 polymer ?
#
loop_
_entity_poly.entity_id
_entity_poly.type
_entity_poly.pdbx_seq_one_letter_code
_entity_poly.pdbx_strand_id
1 'polypeptide(L)'
;MGLARDGAVVGVRDDGDEILLMVKTRQRPLPYEVYLWPEDEDWGCDCGYPGEVCVHVCAALISLRRTRREGKKLASLPTLPQAKKTFRVKLLYCFDSQESLLSVRRLVVYPSGQTSLLKKSLKESDLMATAADVHAEAVLVLHQGHLPANMVRRILTLLGSGAEATLDGKPVKLSPEPVRFCVRVADEGDGFKAGLFRPTGIDRLFRGAALVGNTLRPTSHGDLTPEQRSLLVRGLHFDPGEVGRLVSEYLPNLRERIDVEICTKRLPSATQLTPAVVLKLTEDPTGLLVLGEIVYGDPPIARVKGGTLKAIGGAVPVRDMGAERALARR
;
A
#
# COMPACT_ATOMS: atom_id res chain seq x y z
N MET A 1 1.22 1.10 -41.82
CA MET A 1 1.75 2.22 -41.01
C MET A 1 3.23 1.94 -40.74
N GLY A 2 4.13 2.90 -40.94
CA GLY A 2 5.57 2.63 -40.99
C GLY A 2 6.27 2.91 -39.67
N LEU A 3 6.24 1.97 -38.72
CA LEU A 3 6.75 2.14 -37.34
C LEU A 3 8.16 2.79 -37.26
N ALA A 4 9.09 2.33 -38.10
CA ALA A 4 10.45 2.89 -38.18
C ALA A 4 10.47 4.34 -38.72
N ARG A 5 9.62 4.67 -39.70
CA ARG A 5 9.52 6.02 -40.27
C ARG A 5 8.80 6.98 -39.34
N ASP A 6 7.86 6.46 -38.57
CA ASP A 6 7.07 7.21 -37.61
C ASP A 6 7.91 7.61 -36.39
N GLY A 7 9.07 6.97 -36.17
CA GLY A 7 9.99 7.28 -35.08
C GLY A 7 9.56 6.68 -33.76
N ALA A 8 8.86 5.56 -33.82
CA ALA A 8 8.28 4.84 -32.70
C ALA A 8 9.26 3.84 -32.03
N VAL A 9 10.54 3.86 -32.45
CA VAL A 9 11.60 2.98 -31.95
C VAL A 9 12.56 3.78 -31.08
N VAL A 10 12.88 3.26 -29.91
CA VAL A 10 13.93 3.76 -29.03
C VAL A 10 14.87 2.61 -28.66
N GLY A 11 16.18 2.86 -28.67
CA GLY A 11 17.15 1.94 -28.09
C GLY A 11 17.25 2.15 -26.59
N VAL A 12 17.31 1.05 -25.85
CA VAL A 12 17.35 1.03 -24.38
C VAL A 12 18.76 0.66 -23.90
N ARG A 13 19.35 -0.39 -24.46
CA ARG A 13 20.66 -0.92 -24.10
C ARG A 13 21.34 -1.56 -25.32
N ASP A 14 22.65 -1.48 -25.37
CA ASP A 14 23.55 -2.17 -26.31
C ASP A 14 24.80 -2.52 -25.50
N ASP A 15 25.03 -3.81 -25.22
CA ASP A 15 26.20 -4.28 -24.46
C ASP A 15 27.28 -4.91 -25.35
N GLY A 16 27.10 -4.88 -26.67
CA GLY A 16 28.00 -5.48 -27.66
C GLY A 16 27.46 -6.78 -28.24
N ASP A 17 26.83 -7.61 -27.40
CA ASP A 17 26.31 -8.93 -27.79
C ASP A 17 24.78 -8.89 -27.96
N GLU A 18 24.09 -8.18 -27.06
CA GLU A 18 22.64 -8.00 -27.05
C GLU A 18 22.27 -6.52 -27.21
N ILE A 19 21.29 -6.27 -28.09
CA ILE A 19 20.71 -4.95 -28.28
C ILE A 19 19.23 -4.99 -27.92
N LEU A 20 18.84 -4.21 -26.92
CA LEU A 20 17.46 -4.03 -26.51
C LEU A 20 16.88 -2.74 -27.09
N LEU A 21 15.81 -2.88 -27.86
CA LEU A 21 15.01 -1.78 -28.39
C LEU A 21 13.56 -1.91 -27.93
N MET A 22 12.89 -0.76 -27.82
CA MET A 22 11.45 -0.68 -27.57
C MET A 22 10.74 -0.11 -28.79
N VAL A 23 9.65 -0.77 -29.20
CA VAL A 23 8.85 -0.41 -30.37
C VAL A 23 7.41 -0.11 -29.97
N LYS A 24 7.00 1.16 -30.05
CA LYS A 24 5.63 1.60 -29.75
C LYS A 24 4.71 1.35 -30.96
N THR A 25 3.55 0.75 -30.73
CA THR A 25 2.47 0.66 -31.71
C THR A 25 1.28 1.51 -31.31
N ARG A 26 0.47 1.91 -32.28
CA ARG A 26 -0.86 2.45 -32.00
C ARG A 26 -1.72 1.31 -31.44
N GLN A 27 -2.51 1.58 -30.39
CA GLN A 27 -3.35 0.62 -29.66
C GLN A 27 -2.69 -0.21 -28.55
N ARG A 28 -1.39 -0.10 -28.28
CA ARG A 28 -0.76 -0.66 -27.06
C ARG A 28 -0.09 0.47 -26.29
N PRO A 29 -0.39 0.70 -25.00
CA PRO A 29 0.25 1.77 -24.25
C PRO A 29 1.71 1.43 -23.89
N LEU A 30 2.00 0.16 -23.57
CA LEU A 30 3.36 -0.34 -23.41
C LEU A 30 4.00 -0.63 -24.79
N PRO A 31 5.26 -0.25 -25.02
CA PRO A 31 5.98 -0.67 -26.21
C PRO A 31 6.29 -2.18 -26.16
N TYR A 32 6.51 -2.78 -27.33
CA TYR A 32 7.09 -4.12 -27.43
C TYR A 32 8.60 -4.04 -27.16
N GLU A 33 9.13 -5.05 -26.49
CA GLU A 33 10.57 -5.26 -26.34
C GLU A 33 11.08 -6.10 -27.50
N VAL A 34 12.15 -5.63 -28.13
CA VAL A 34 12.83 -6.30 -29.23
C VAL A 34 14.28 -6.48 -28.86
N TYR A 35 14.73 -7.72 -28.88
CA TYR A 35 16.10 -8.14 -28.61
C TYR A 35 16.73 -8.53 -29.94
N LEU A 36 17.96 -8.10 -30.18
CA LEU A 36 18.75 -8.46 -31.36
C LEU A 36 20.11 -8.98 -30.89
N TRP A 37 20.54 -10.13 -31.42
CA TRP A 37 21.87 -10.72 -31.20
C TRP A 37 22.60 -10.78 -32.54
N PRO A 38 23.35 -9.73 -32.91
CA PRO A 38 23.90 -9.60 -34.26
C PRO A 38 24.90 -10.69 -34.65
N GLU A 39 25.71 -11.16 -33.70
CA GLU A 39 26.74 -12.19 -33.94
C GLU A 39 26.12 -13.59 -34.13
N ASP A 40 24.98 -13.85 -33.49
CA ASP A 40 24.25 -15.12 -33.59
C ASP A 40 23.23 -15.12 -34.75
N GLU A 41 23.10 -14.01 -35.47
CA GLU A 41 22.06 -13.77 -36.48
C GLU A 41 20.62 -14.00 -35.96
N ASP A 42 20.39 -13.75 -34.67
CA ASP A 42 19.13 -14.08 -33.98
C ASP A 42 18.39 -12.83 -33.45
N TRP A 43 17.09 -12.99 -33.20
CA TRP A 43 16.21 -11.92 -32.69
C TRP A 43 15.02 -12.45 -31.88
N GLY A 44 14.58 -11.62 -30.94
CA GLY A 44 13.41 -11.88 -30.09
C GLY A 44 12.45 -10.71 -30.03
N CYS A 45 11.15 -10.98 -29.85
CA CYS A 45 10.14 -9.96 -29.62
C CYS A 45 8.99 -10.48 -28.74
N ASP A 46 8.58 -9.70 -27.74
CA ASP A 46 7.49 -10.06 -26.80
C ASP A 46 6.08 -10.01 -27.41
N CYS A 47 5.96 -9.83 -28.74
CA CYS A 47 4.66 -9.65 -29.38
C CYS A 47 3.83 -10.92 -29.57
N GLY A 48 4.41 -12.10 -29.33
CA GLY A 48 3.73 -13.39 -29.47
C GLY A 48 3.36 -13.75 -30.92
N TYR A 49 3.98 -13.10 -31.91
CA TYR A 49 3.77 -13.45 -33.32
C TYR A 49 4.38 -14.83 -33.60
N PRO A 50 3.63 -15.77 -34.20
CA PRO A 50 4.09 -17.15 -34.37
C PRO A 50 5.01 -17.37 -35.59
N GLY A 51 5.16 -16.37 -36.46
CA GLY A 51 6.05 -16.46 -37.62
C GLY A 51 7.50 -16.08 -37.29
N GLU A 52 8.41 -16.30 -38.25
CA GLU A 52 9.86 -16.12 -38.06
C GLU A 52 10.26 -14.69 -37.68
N VAL A 53 9.64 -13.67 -38.30
CA VAL A 53 9.97 -12.26 -38.02
C VAL A 53 8.71 -11.41 -38.00
N CYS A 54 8.55 -10.61 -36.94
CA CYS A 54 7.44 -9.69 -36.82
C CYS A 54 7.79 -8.28 -37.31
N VAL A 55 6.75 -7.47 -37.55
CA VAL A 55 6.91 -6.06 -37.97
C VAL A 55 7.71 -5.21 -36.98
N HIS A 56 7.72 -5.56 -35.69
CA HIS A 56 8.47 -4.86 -34.66
C HIS A 56 9.98 -5.10 -34.79
N VAL A 57 10.39 -6.35 -35.02
CA VAL A 57 11.79 -6.70 -35.29
C VAL A 57 12.28 -5.99 -36.54
N CYS A 58 11.49 -6.02 -37.62
CA CYS A 58 11.80 -5.28 -38.85
C CYS A 58 11.96 -3.77 -38.58
N ALA A 59 11.06 -3.17 -37.80
CA ALA A 59 11.13 -1.75 -37.47
C ALA A 59 12.37 -1.40 -36.63
N ALA A 60 12.72 -2.26 -35.66
CA ALA A 60 13.90 -2.11 -34.82
C ALA A 60 15.19 -2.18 -35.64
N LEU A 61 15.34 -3.21 -36.48
CA LEU A 61 16.48 -3.39 -37.38
C LEU A 61 16.65 -2.22 -38.34
N ILE A 62 15.56 -1.78 -39.01
CA ILE A 62 15.60 -0.64 -39.94
C ILE A 62 16.04 0.63 -39.21
N SER A 63 15.52 0.88 -38.01
CA SER A 63 15.85 2.07 -37.22
C SER A 63 17.30 2.03 -36.75
N LEU A 64 17.77 0.89 -36.23
CA LEU A 64 19.15 0.69 -35.78
C LEU A 64 20.14 0.87 -36.92
N ARG A 65 19.88 0.23 -38.07
CA ARG A 65 20.76 0.34 -39.25
C ARG A 65 20.84 1.77 -39.76
N ARG A 66 19.71 2.50 -39.77
CA ARG A 66 19.67 3.91 -40.15
C ARG A 66 20.49 4.76 -39.20
N THR A 67 20.30 4.60 -37.89
CA THR A 67 21.04 5.33 -36.87
C THR A 67 22.54 5.05 -36.93
N ARG A 68 22.97 3.79 -37.07
CA ARG A 68 24.40 3.45 -37.21
C ARG A 68 25.00 4.03 -38.50
N ARG A 69 24.26 4.04 -39.62
CA ARG A 69 24.72 4.63 -40.89
C ARG A 69 24.84 6.16 -40.81
N GLU A 70 23.91 6.82 -40.13
CA GLU A 70 23.93 8.28 -39.92
C GLU A 70 24.97 8.68 -38.87
N GLY A 71 25.13 7.91 -37.79
CA GLY A 71 26.13 8.12 -36.74
C GLY A 71 27.58 7.96 -37.23
N LYS A 72 27.84 7.01 -38.14
CA LYS A 72 29.14 6.89 -38.83
C LYS A 72 29.51 8.14 -39.65
N LYS A 73 28.53 8.98 -40.03
CA LYS A 73 28.79 10.23 -40.77
C LYS A 73 29.02 11.44 -39.88
N LEU A 74 28.63 11.40 -38.60
CA LEU A 74 28.61 12.59 -37.74
C LEU A 74 29.53 12.50 -36.50
N ALA A 75 30.41 11.50 -36.43
CA ALA A 75 31.51 11.32 -35.47
C ALA A 75 31.23 11.50 -33.96
N SER A 76 29.98 11.70 -33.51
CA SER A 76 29.65 11.83 -32.07
C SER A 76 28.12 11.87 -31.78
N LEU A 77 27.33 10.96 -32.35
CA LEU A 77 25.88 10.84 -32.05
C LEU A 77 25.50 9.42 -31.62
N PRO A 78 24.38 9.24 -30.88
CA PRO A 78 24.04 7.97 -30.24
C PRO A 78 23.96 6.82 -31.25
N THR A 79 24.62 5.70 -30.91
CA THR A 79 24.63 4.44 -31.67
C THR A 79 23.27 3.74 -31.68
N LEU A 80 22.42 4.07 -30.72
CA LEU A 80 21.07 3.53 -30.56
C LEU A 80 19.99 4.48 -31.11
N PRO A 81 18.92 3.96 -31.74
CA PRO A 81 17.81 4.77 -32.22
C PRO A 81 17.22 5.63 -31.12
N GLN A 82 17.00 6.92 -31.39
CA GLN A 82 16.22 7.76 -30.50
C GLN A 82 14.80 7.89 -31.02
N ALA A 83 13.81 7.71 -30.14
CA ALA A 83 12.43 8.03 -30.48
C ALA A 83 12.31 9.49 -30.90
N LYS A 84 11.39 9.79 -31.83
CA LYS A 84 11.10 11.19 -32.20
C LYS A 84 10.66 11.98 -30.97
N LYS A 85 10.89 13.30 -31.00
CA LYS A 85 10.51 14.22 -29.91
C LYS A 85 9.03 14.12 -29.52
N THR A 86 8.15 13.70 -30.43
CA THR A 86 6.72 13.49 -30.17
C THR A 86 6.43 12.27 -29.28
N PHE A 87 7.30 11.24 -29.30
CA PHE A 87 7.17 10.03 -28.49
C PHE A 87 7.96 10.09 -27.18
N ARG A 88 9.04 10.86 -27.13
CA ARG A 88 9.83 11.13 -25.91
C ARG A 88 9.08 12.11 -25.03
N VAL A 89 8.15 11.62 -24.21
CA VAL A 89 7.41 12.45 -23.28
C VAL A 89 7.55 11.93 -21.86
N LYS A 90 7.36 12.81 -20.89
CA LYS A 90 7.16 12.42 -19.49
C LYS A 90 5.72 12.67 -19.11
N LEU A 91 5.17 11.81 -18.24
CA LEU A 91 3.90 12.09 -17.60
C LEU A 91 4.14 12.80 -16.27
N LEU A 92 3.45 13.92 -16.08
CA LEU A 92 3.41 14.65 -14.83
C LEU A 92 2.03 14.47 -14.18
N TYR A 93 2.01 13.92 -12.97
CA TYR A 93 0.80 13.69 -12.19
C TYR A 93 0.49 14.90 -11.31
N CYS A 94 -0.51 15.66 -11.70
CA CYS A 94 -0.94 16.87 -11.00
C CYS A 94 -2.04 16.52 -10.01
N PHE A 95 -1.69 16.47 -8.72
CA PHE A 95 -2.64 16.37 -7.62
C PHE A 95 -3.17 17.76 -7.29
N ASP A 96 -4.48 17.94 -7.36
CA ASP A 96 -5.14 19.17 -6.94
C ASP A 96 -6.01 18.87 -5.71
N SER A 97 -5.85 19.67 -4.66
CA SER A 97 -6.60 19.52 -3.42
C SER A 97 -7.80 20.45 -3.34
N GLN A 98 -8.89 19.93 -2.80
CA GLN A 98 -10.03 20.72 -2.35
C GLN A 98 -10.39 20.27 -0.94
N GLU A 99 -10.15 21.14 0.05
CA GLU A 99 -10.16 20.77 1.47
C GLU A 99 -9.23 19.56 1.76
N SER A 100 -9.83 18.39 2.01
CA SER A 100 -9.17 17.11 2.27
C SER A 100 -9.26 16.12 1.10
N LEU A 101 -9.96 16.48 0.02
CA LEU A 101 -10.11 15.66 -1.18
C LEU A 101 -8.97 15.92 -2.16
N LEU A 102 -8.60 14.89 -2.92
CA LEU A 102 -7.59 14.98 -3.98
C LEU A 102 -8.19 14.55 -5.31
N SER A 103 -7.91 15.32 -6.35
CA SER A 103 -8.10 14.92 -7.74
C SER A 103 -6.75 14.79 -8.44
N VAL A 104 -6.70 14.05 -9.54
CA VAL A 104 -5.45 13.82 -10.28
C VAL A 104 -5.66 14.06 -11.76
N ARG A 105 -4.86 14.96 -12.33
CA ARG A 105 -4.75 15.20 -13.77
C ARG A 105 -3.39 14.74 -14.27
N ARG A 106 -3.33 14.38 -15.55
CA ARG A 106 -2.10 13.93 -16.22
C ARG A 106 -1.69 14.95 -17.26
N LEU A 107 -0.48 15.48 -17.17
CA LEU A 107 0.11 16.33 -18.20
C LEU A 107 1.18 15.54 -18.96
N VAL A 108 1.24 15.76 -20.26
CA VAL A 108 2.32 15.29 -21.13
C VAL A 108 3.36 16.40 -21.20
N VAL A 109 4.59 16.10 -20.84
CA VAL A 109 5.74 17.02 -20.93
C VAL A 109 6.59 16.61 -22.12
N TYR A 110 6.65 17.47 -23.14
CA TYR A 110 7.45 17.25 -24.34
C TYR A 110 8.91 17.67 -24.15
N PRO A 111 9.86 17.23 -25.00
CA PRO A 111 11.26 17.61 -24.89
C PRO A 111 11.51 19.11 -25.08
N SER A 112 10.56 19.84 -25.67
CA SER A 112 10.60 21.30 -25.78
C SER A 112 10.29 22.01 -24.46
N GLY A 113 9.87 21.29 -23.42
CA GLY A 113 9.32 21.85 -22.18
C GLY A 113 7.84 22.23 -22.28
N GLN A 114 7.23 22.14 -23.48
CA GLN A 114 5.80 22.36 -23.63
C GLN A 114 5.02 21.28 -22.86
N THR A 115 3.95 21.70 -22.18
CA THR A 115 3.04 20.79 -21.47
C THR A 115 1.66 20.82 -22.10
N SER A 116 0.99 19.67 -22.17
CA SER A 116 -0.42 19.58 -22.59
C SER A 116 -1.20 18.62 -21.71
N LEU A 117 -2.50 18.84 -21.55
CA LEU A 117 -3.36 17.93 -20.80
C LEU A 117 -3.58 16.62 -21.57
N LEU A 118 -3.30 15.49 -20.93
CA LEU A 118 -3.62 14.18 -21.49
C LEU A 118 -5.12 13.89 -21.32
N LYS A 119 -5.90 14.22 -22.36
CA LYS A 119 -7.35 13.99 -22.40
C LYS A 119 -7.76 12.60 -22.88
N LYS A 120 -6.91 11.94 -23.66
CA LYS A 120 -7.15 10.60 -24.23
C LYS A 120 -6.54 9.52 -23.35
N SER A 121 -6.93 8.26 -23.57
CA SER A 121 -6.23 7.11 -22.97
C SER A 121 -4.80 7.01 -23.49
N LEU A 122 -3.89 6.43 -22.71
CA LEU A 122 -2.52 6.14 -23.13
C LEU A 122 -2.51 5.21 -24.35
N LYS A 123 -3.48 4.29 -24.43
CA LYS A 123 -3.67 3.39 -25.57
C LYS A 123 -3.90 4.14 -26.90
N GLU A 124 -4.64 5.24 -26.86
CA GLU A 124 -4.94 6.11 -28.00
C GLU A 124 -3.89 7.19 -28.23
N SER A 125 -2.89 7.26 -27.36
CA SER A 125 -1.83 8.25 -27.42
C SER A 125 -0.59 7.69 -28.14
N ASP A 126 0.05 8.55 -28.92
CA ASP A 126 1.35 8.27 -29.55
C ASP A 126 2.50 8.58 -28.56
N LEU A 127 2.40 8.07 -27.33
CA LEU A 127 3.33 8.34 -26.21
C LEU A 127 3.95 7.04 -25.70
N MET A 128 5.23 7.06 -25.31
CA MET A 128 5.85 5.92 -24.63
C MET A 128 5.58 6.01 -23.13
N ALA A 129 4.68 5.16 -22.64
CA ALA A 129 4.32 5.08 -21.23
C ALA A 129 5.09 3.97 -20.51
N THR A 130 5.33 4.15 -19.21
CA THR A 130 5.90 3.11 -18.34
C THR A 130 4.82 2.14 -17.85
N ALA A 131 5.23 1.00 -17.29
CA ALA A 131 4.31 0.07 -16.62
C ALA A 131 3.52 0.75 -15.48
N ALA A 132 4.18 1.61 -14.70
CA ALA A 132 3.53 2.39 -13.64
C ALA A 132 2.44 3.31 -14.21
N ASP A 133 2.73 3.97 -15.34
CA ASP A 133 1.77 4.86 -15.99
C ASP A 133 0.51 4.11 -16.47
N VAL A 134 0.70 2.93 -17.05
CA VAL A 134 -0.38 2.08 -17.53
C VAL A 134 -1.23 1.54 -16.38
N HIS A 135 -0.61 1.10 -15.29
CA HIS A 135 -1.36 0.67 -14.12
C HIS A 135 -2.12 1.82 -13.45
N ALA A 136 -1.52 3.01 -13.36
CA ALA A 136 -2.19 4.19 -12.83
C ALA A 136 -3.36 4.63 -13.72
N GLU A 137 -3.22 4.53 -15.05
CA GLU A 137 -4.30 4.83 -16.00
C GLU A 137 -5.56 4.01 -15.73
N ALA A 138 -5.44 2.71 -15.45
CA ALA A 138 -6.59 1.85 -15.18
C ALA A 138 -7.44 2.35 -13.99
N VAL A 139 -6.83 3.04 -13.03
CA VAL A 139 -7.54 3.67 -11.90
C VAL A 139 -8.16 5.01 -12.30
N LEU A 140 -7.40 5.83 -13.03
CA LEU A 140 -7.78 7.21 -13.36
C LEU A 140 -8.88 7.31 -14.43
N VAL A 141 -8.95 6.39 -15.38
CA VAL A 141 -9.98 6.44 -16.43
C VAL A 141 -11.38 6.18 -15.85
N LEU A 142 -11.46 5.39 -14.77
CA LEU A 142 -12.72 5.05 -14.11
C LEU A 142 -13.22 6.14 -13.15
N HIS A 143 -12.38 7.12 -12.79
CA HIS A 143 -12.71 8.11 -11.77
C HIS A 143 -12.44 9.53 -12.29
N GLN A 144 -13.51 10.27 -12.55
CA GLN A 144 -13.41 11.69 -12.86
C GLN A 144 -13.61 12.53 -11.59
N GLY A 145 -12.82 13.60 -11.44
CA GLY A 145 -12.88 14.50 -10.29
C GLY A 145 -12.13 13.97 -9.07
N HIS A 146 -12.74 14.13 -7.88
CA HIS A 146 -12.12 13.75 -6.60
C HIS A 146 -12.07 12.24 -6.44
N LEU A 147 -10.88 11.74 -6.10
CA LEU A 147 -10.64 10.32 -5.88
C LEU A 147 -11.05 9.92 -4.45
N PRO A 148 -11.73 8.76 -4.28
CA PRO A 148 -11.97 8.21 -2.96
C PRO A 148 -10.65 7.73 -2.33
N ALA A 149 -10.62 7.65 -0.99
CA ALA A 149 -9.38 7.40 -0.23
C ALA A 149 -8.64 6.11 -0.63
N ASN A 150 -9.38 5.04 -0.95
CA ASN A 150 -8.80 3.79 -1.43
C ASN A 150 -8.11 3.94 -2.79
N MET A 151 -8.67 4.74 -3.70
CA MET A 151 -8.07 5.00 -5.02
C MET A 151 -6.86 5.93 -4.92
N VAL A 152 -6.89 6.93 -4.04
CA VAL A 152 -5.70 7.75 -3.72
C VAL A 152 -4.56 6.88 -3.22
N ARG A 153 -4.83 5.96 -2.29
CA ARG A 153 -3.80 5.01 -1.81
C ARG A 153 -3.26 4.15 -2.93
N ARG A 154 -4.16 3.55 -3.70
CA ARG A 154 -3.80 2.67 -4.83
C ARG A 154 -2.94 3.39 -5.85
N ILE A 155 -3.27 4.63 -6.23
CA ILE A 155 -2.51 5.35 -7.25
C ILE A 155 -1.12 5.74 -6.76
N LEU A 156 -0.98 6.18 -5.50
CA LEU A 156 0.33 6.49 -4.93
C LEU A 156 1.22 5.24 -4.86
N THR A 157 0.64 4.08 -4.55
CA THR A 157 1.37 2.80 -4.59
C THR A 157 1.77 2.40 -6.01
N LEU A 158 0.88 2.52 -6.99
CA LEU A 158 1.14 2.13 -8.38
C LEU A 158 2.17 3.03 -9.08
N LEU A 159 2.12 4.34 -8.83
CA LEU A 159 3.09 5.29 -9.40
C LEU A 159 4.48 5.11 -8.78
N GLY A 160 4.54 4.76 -7.50
CA GLY A 160 5.80 4.60 -6.77
C GLY A 160 6.63 5.89 -6.71
N SER A 161 7.88 5.76 -6.30
CA SER A 161 8.76 6.92 -6.05
C SER A 161 9.38 7.53 -7.32
N GLY A 162 9.24 6.86 -8.47
CA GLY A 162 9.85 7.27 -9.73
C GLY A 162 9.01 8.24 -10.58
N ALA A 163 7.74 8.44 -10.24
CA ALA A 163 6.85 9.30 -11.00
C ALA A 163 7.06 10.78 -10.67
N GLU A 164 6.96 11.64 -11.68
CA GLU A 164 6.97 13.09 -11.50
C GLU A 164 5.57 13.57 -11.10
N ALA A 165 5.49 14.38 -10.04
CA ALA A 165 4.22 14.87 -9.51
C ALA A 165 4.27 16.30 -8.99
N THR A 166 3.10 16.94 -8.97
CA THR A 166 2.87 18.19 -8.26
C THR A 166 1.67 18.07 -7.32
N LEU A 167 1.65 18.84 -6.23
CA LEU A 167 0.50 19.06 -5.38
C LEU A 167 0.17 20.56 -5.38
N ASP A 168 -1.05 20.92 -5.78
CA ASP A 168 -1.52 22.32 -5.89
C ASP A 168 -0.53 23.20 -6.70
N GLY A 169 0.00 22.64 -7.80
CA GLY A 169 0.97 23.29 -8.69
C GLY A 169 2.43 23.29 -8.20
N LYS A 170 2.72 22.79 -6.99
CA LYS A 170 4.09 22.72 -6.45
C LYS A 170 4.70 21.33 -6.62
N PRO A 171 5.97 21.19 -7.04
CA PRO A 171 6.62 19.88 -7.18
C PRO A 171 6.65 19.11 -5.86
N VAL A 172 6.25 17.84 -5.90
CA VAL A 172 6.20 16.94 -4.74
C VAL A 172 6.80 15.59 -5.10
N LYS A 173 7.45 14.93 -4.14
CA LYS A 173 7.88 13.53 -4.30
C LYS A 173 6.72 12.60 -3.98
N LEU A 174 6.66 11.46 -4.65
CA LEU A 174 5.75 10.38 -4.27
C LEU A 174 6.51 9.29 -3.52
N SER A 175 5.80 8.56 -2.67
CA SER A 175 6.33 7.35 -2.03
C SER A 175 5.20 6.35 -1.82
N PRO A 176 5.40 5.06 -2.16
CA PRO A 176 4.40 4.02 -1.93
C PRO A 176 4.29 3.62 -0.45
N GLU A 177 5.30 3.97 0.37
CA GLU A 177 5.32 3.61 1.78
C GLU A 177 4.27 4.39 2.58
N PRO A 178 3.36 3.71 3.28
CA PRO A 178 2.25 4.37 3.95
C PRO A 178 2.67 5.04 5.27
N VAL A 179 2.04 6.18 5.54
CA VAL A 179 1.98 6.77 6.88
C VAL A 179 0.95 5.99 7.70
N ARG A 180 1.44 5.21 8.67
CA ARG A 180 0.63 4.32 9.48
C ARG A 180 0.03 5.05 10.67
N PHE A 181 -1.28 4.99 10.79
CA PHE A 181 -1.98 5.33 12.01
C PHE A 181 -1.83 4.18 13.00
N CYS A 182 -1.84 4.49 14.29
CA CYS A 182 -1.77 3.50 15.35
C CYS A 182 -2.95 3.68 16.31
N VAL A 183 -3.32 2.64 17.03
CA VAL A 183 -4.22 2.78 18.17
C VAL A 183 -3.39 3.07 19.41
N ARG A 184 -3.78 4.09 20.18
CA ARG A 184 -3.20 4.38 21.50
C ARG A 184 -4.16 4.01 22.59
N VAL A 185 -3.63 3.36 23.63
CA VAL A 185 -4.36 3.13 24.87
C VAL A 185 -3.73 3.92 26.00
N ALA A 186 -4.49 4.82 26.61
CA ALA A 186 -4.03 5.71 27.67
C ALA A 186 -5.02 5.71 28.84
N ASP A 187 -4.57 6.22 30.00
CA ASP A 187 -5.41 6.41 31.18
C ASP A 187 -6.48 7.49 30.92
N GLU A 188 -7.74 7.23 31.32
CA GLU A 188 -8.81 8.23 31.31
C GLU A 188 -9.70 8.04 32.55
N GLY A 189 -9.59 8.98 33.50
CA GLY A 189 -10.17 8.81 34.84
C GLY A 189 -9.67 7.54 35.51
N ASP A 190 -10.59 6.77 36.08
CA ASP A 190 -10.29 5.48 36.70
C ASP A 190 -10.14 4.34 35.67
N GLY A 191 -10.51 4.55 34.42
CA GLY A 191 -10.45 3.57 33.34
C GLY A 191 -9.37 3.85 32.29
N PHE A 192 -9.60 3.36 31.09
CA PHE A 192 -8.71 3.48 29.94
C PHE A 192 -9.47 3.91 28.68
N LYS A 193 -8.78 4.59 27.78
CA LYS A 193 -9.29 4.97 26.46
C LYS A 193 -8.43 4.38 25.36
N ALA A 194 -9.05 3.64 24.45
CA ALA A 194 -8.43 3.26 23.19
C ALA A 194 -8.91 4.18 22.06
N GLY A 195 -7.98 4.81 21.35
CA GLY A 195 -8.31 5.74 20.26
C GLY A 195 -7.36 5.62 19.08
N LEU A 196 -7.85 5.92 17.88
CA LEU A 196 -7.03 5.99 16.68
C LEU A 196 -6.21 7.28 16.70
N PHE A 197 -4.89 7.13 16.71
CA PHE A 197 -3.96 8.25 16.77
C PHE A 197 -3.31 8.49 15.40
N ARG A 198 -3.22 9.78 15.06
CA ARG A 198 -2.51 10.26 13.88
C ARG A 198 -1.02 10.43 14.23
N PRO A 199 -0.07 9.84 13.49
CA PRO A 199 1.34 10.01 13.79
C PRO A 199 1.79 11.47 13.67
N THR A 200 2.77 11.85 14.48
CA THR A 200 3.37 13.19 14.47
C THR A 200 4.17 13.44 13.20
N GLY A 201 4.34 14.71 12.80
CA GLY A 201 5.15 15.09 11.64
C GLY A 201 4.44 15.04 10.28
N ILE A 202 3.12 14.92 10.26
CA ILE A 202 2.33 15.12 9.03
C ILE A 202 2.00 16.60 8.88
N ASP A 203 2.49 17.24 7.81
CA ASP A 203 2.22 18.64 7.49
C ASP A 203 0.77 18.86 7.06
N ARG A 204 0.25 17.98 6.19
CA ARG A 204 -1.14 18.07 5.70
C ARG A 204 -1.73 16.68 5.50
N LEU A 205 -3.00 16.51 5.90
CA LEU A 205 -3.71 15.24 5.78
C LEU A 205 -4.82 15.37 4.74
N PHE A 206 -4.91 14.36 3.87
CA PHE A 206 -5.94 14.19 2.86
C PHE A 206 -6.66 12.86 3.07
N ARG A 207 -7.82 12.69 2.44
CA ARG A 207 -8.50 11.40 2.40
C ARG A 207 -7.69 10.41 1.58
N GLY A 208 -6.97 9.53 2.28
CA GLY A 208 -6.15 8.49 1.67
C GLY A 208 -4.67 8.84 1.51
N ALA A 209 -4.25 10.08 1.75
CA ALA A 209 -2.86 10.50 1.63
C ALA A 209 -2.44 11.48 2.73
N ALA A 210 -1.15 11.60 2.95
CA ALA A 210 -0.54 12.55 3.87
C ALA A 210 0.68 13.18 3.20
N LEU A 211 0.83 14.48 3.36
CA LEU A 211 2.05 15.20 3.02
C LEU A 211 2.98 15.20 4.24
N VAL A 212 4.20 14.70 4.05
CA VAL A 212 5.27 14.66 5.05
C VAL A 212 6.52 15.24 4.42
N GLY A 213 6.97 16.39 4.91
CA GLY A 213 7.91 17.27 4.24
C GLY A 213 7.41 17.62 2.84
N ASN A 214 8.17 17.22 1.82
CA ASN A 214 7.81 17.37 0.41
C ASN A 214 7.41 16.04 -0.25
N THR A 215 6.95 15.06 0.53
CA THR A 215 6.61 13.73 0.02
C THR A 215 5.16 13.40 0.30
N LEU A 216 4.39 13.13 -0.76
CA LEU A 216 3.01 12.66 -0.68
C LEU A 216 3.01 11.14 -0.54
N ARG A 217 2.44 10.66 0.56
CA ARG A 217 2.43 9.23 0.95
C ARG A 217 1.00 8.74 1.13
N PRO A 218 0.69 7.47 0.85
CA PRO A 218 -0.59 6.90 1.23
C PRO A 218 -0.75 6.88 2.75
N THR A 219 -1.97 7.01 3.24
CA THR A 219 -2.29 6.73 4.67
C THR A 219 -2.59 5.24 4.85
N SER A 220 -2.34 4.67 6.02
CA SER A 220 -2.82 3.34 6.37
C SER A 220 -3.44 3.34 7.76
N HIS A 221 -4.54 2.60 7.91
CA HIS A 221 -5.20 2.34 9.18
C HIS A 221 -5.17 0.83 9.50
N GLY A 222 -4.22 0.11 8.92
CA GLY A 222 -4.19 -1.35 8.94
C GLY A 222 -5.44 -1.97 8.32
N ASP A 223 -5.82 -3.14 8.81
CA ASP A 223 -6.96 -3.93 8.36
C ASP A 223 -8.22 -3.69 9.22
N LEU A 224 -8.34 -2.49 9.80
CA LEU A 224 -9.54 -2.08 10.53
C LEU A 224 -10.75 -1.95 9.59
N THR A 225 -11.88 -2.50 10.01
CA THR A 225 -13.15 -2.27 9.29
C THR A 225 -13.59 -0.80 9.42
N PRO A 226 -14.45 -0.30 8.52
CA PRO A 226 -15.01 1.05 8.63
C PRO A 226 -15.67 1.32 9.99
N GLU A 227 -16.36 0.32 10.56
CA GLU A 227 -17.04 0.39 11.85
C GLU A 227 -16.04 0.47 13.00
N GLN A 228 -15.04 -0.43 13.02
CA GLN A 228 -13.96 -0.40 14.03
C GLN A 228 -13.23 0.94 14.01
N ARG A 229 -12.91 1.44 12.81
CA ARG A 229 -12.27 2.74 12.65
C ARG A 229 -13.15 3.88 13.17
N SER A 230 -14.44 3.87 12.87
CA SER A 230 -15.39 4.88 13.35
C SER A 230 -15.45 4.93 14.88
N LEU A 231 -15.49 3.76 15.52
CA LEU A 231 -15.47 3.65 16.99
C LEU A 231 -14.15 4.19 17.57
N LEU A 232 -13.01 3.78 17.03
CA LEU A 232 -11.69 4.22 17.50
C LEU A 232 -11.44 5.71 17.25
N VAL A 233 -12.03 6.31 16.22
CA VAL A 233 -11.97 7.77 15.98
C VAL A 233 -12.76 8.54 17.06
N ARG A 234 -13.88 7.99 17.52
CA ARG A 234 -14.65 8.56 18.65
C ARG A 234 -13.96 8.32 20.00
N GLY A 235 -13.15 7.27 20.08
CA GLY A 235 -12.55 6.77 21.30
C GLY A 235 -13.46 5.75 21.97
N LEU A 236 -12.87 4.66 22.43
CA LEU A 236 -13.53 3.60 23.19
C LEU A 236 -13.04 3.64 24.63
N HIS A 237 -13.99 3.81 25.53
CA HIS A 237 -13.79 3.84 26.97
C HIS A 237 -13.92 2.45 27.55
N PHE A 238 -13.04 2.12 28.50
CA PHE A 238 -13.04 0.87 29.25
C PHE A 238 -13.00 1.21 30.73
N ASP A 239 -14.08 0.85 31.43
CA ASP A 239 -14.16 1.04 32.88
C ASP A 239 -13.21 0.07 33.63
N PRO A 240 -12.92 0.29 34.92
CA PRO A 240 -12.08 -0.62 35.72
C PRO A 240 -12.53 -2.09 35.68
N GLY A 241 -13.83 -2.34 35.53
CA GLY A 241 -14.39 -3.69 35.41
C GLY A 241 -14.11 -4.38 34.06
N GLU A 242 -13.77 -3.61 33.02
CA GLU A 242 -13.55 -4.10 31.66
C GLU A 242 -12.06 -4.29 31.31
N VAL A 243 -11.16 -3.96 32.23
CA VAL A 243 -9.70 -4.05 32.05
C VAL A 243 -9.26 -5.46 31.65
N GLY A 244 -9.87 -6.49 32.24
CA GLY A 244 -9.58 -7.87 31.87
C GLY A 244 -9.89 -8.15 30.40
N ARG A 245 -11.08 -7.73 29.94
CA ARG A 245 -11.50 -7.86 28.53
C ARG A 245 -10.62 -7.04 27.59
N LEU A 246 -10.25 -5.83 27.99
CA LEU A 246 -9.34 -4.97 27.22
C LEU A 246 -8.00 -5.68 26.97
N VAL A 247 -7.40 -6.26 28.01
CA VAL A 247 -6.08 -6.90 27.93
C VAL A 247 -6.12 -8.27 27.26
N SER A 248 -7.15 -9.09 27.52
CA SER A 248 -7.20 -10.48 27.05
C SER A 248 -7.85 -10.67 25.68
N GLU A 249 -8.76 -9.77 25.26
CA GLU A 249 -9.53 -9.95 24.02
C GLU A 249 -9.31 -8.78 23.05
N TYR A 250 -9.51 -7.54 23.52
CA TYR A 250 -9.55 -6.38 22.63
C TYR A 250 -8.17 -6.01 22.09
N LEU A 251 -7.16 -5.89 22.96
CA LEU A 251 -5.79 -5.54 22.56
C LEU A 251 -5.15 -6.57 21.61
N PRO A 252 -5.25 -7.90 21.86
CA PRO A 252 -4.76 -8.90 20.92
C PRO A 252 -5.44 -8.80 19.55
N ASN A 253 -6.77 -8.69 19.50
CA ASN A 253 -7.51 -8.59 18.24
C ASN A 253 -7.14 -7.33 17.44
N LEU A 254 -6.90 -6.21 18.13
CA LEU A 254 -6.43 -4.99 17.47
C LEU A 254 -5.01 -5.13 16.93
N ARG A 255 -4.09 -5.75 17.68
CA ARG A 255 -2.68 -5.94 17.26
C ARG A 255 -2.54 -6.79 16.00
N GLU A 256 -3.48 -7.69 15.73
CA GLU A 256 -3.54 -8.45 14.48
C GLU A 256 -3.86 -7.56 13.26
N ARG A 257 -4.46 -6.38 13.47
CA ARG A 257 -4.97 -5.52 12.40
C ARG A 257 -4.25 -4.20 12.26
N ILE A 258 -3.74 -3.63 13.35
CA ILE A 258 -3.11 -2.31 13.39
C ILE A 258 -2.06 -2.23 14.50
N ASP A 259 -1.06 -1.37 14.32
CA ASP A 259 -0.08 -1.06 15.35
C ASP A 259 -0.77 -0.48 16.59
N VAL A 260 -0.46 -1.02 17.78
CA VAL A 260 -1.04 -0.58 19.06
C VAL A 260 0.06 -0.12 20.01
N GLU A 261 -0.04 1.13 20.44
CA GLU A 261 0.84 1.77 21.41
C GLU A 261 0.15 1.83 22.79
N ILE A 262 0.83 1.30 23.81
CA ILE A 262 0.35 1.35 25.20
C ILE A 262 1.00 2.54 25.91
N CYS A 263 0.21 3.59 26.16
CA CYS A 263 0.61 4.85 26.77
C CYS A 263 0.14 4.95 28.22
N THR A 264 0.29 3.87 29.00
CA THR A 264 -0.06 3.80 30.41
C THR A 264 0.83 2.79 31.14
N LYS A 265 1.05 3.03 32.44
CA LYS A 265 1.71 2.09 33.36
C LYS A 265 0.72 1.30 34.23
N ARG A 266 -0.58 1.64 34.17
CA ARG A 266 -1.66 1.04 34.98
C ARG A 266 -2.25 -0.22 34.34
N LEU A 267 -2.04 -0.44 33.05
CA LEU A 267 -2.52 -1.66 32.39
C LEU A 267 -1.76 -2.88 32.94
N PRO A 268 -2.47 -3.90 33.45
CA PRO A 268 -1.85 -5.15 33.86
C PRO A 268 -1.13 -5.81 32.68
N SER A 269 0.06 -6.37 32.94
CA SER A 269 0.75 -7.19 31.95
C SER A 269 0.00 -8.51 31.76
N ALA A 270 -0.50 -8.73 30.54
CA ALA A 270 -1.01 -9.99 30.05
C ALA A 270 -0.02 -11.13 30.39
N THR A 271 -0.30 -11.89 31.44
CA THR A 271 0.47 -13.08 31.81
C THR A 271 -0.31 -14.29 31.36
N GLN A 272 0.28 -15.13 30.52
CA GLN A 272 -0.38 -16.35 30.06
C GLN A 272 -0.35 -17.38 31.20
N LEU A 273 -1.52 -17.63 31.79
CA LEU A 273 -1.69 -18.61 32.87
C LEU A 273 -2.73 -19.64 32.44
N THR A 274 -2.49 -20.90 32.80
CA THR A 274 -3.46 -21.98 32.57
C THR A 274 -4.59 -21.87 33.60
N PRO A 275 -5.87 -21.87 33.19
CA PRO A 275 -6.97 -21.88 34.14
C PRO A 275 -7.05 -23.22 34.90
N ALA A 276 -7.56 -23.18 36.12
CA ALA A 276 -7.83 -24.34 36.96
C ALA A 276 -9.22 -24.21 37.61
N VAL A 277 -9.81 -25.33 38.02
CA VAL A 277 -11.05 -25.33 38.81
C VAL A 277 -10.68 -25.44 40.28
N VAL A 278 -11.11 -24.48 41.08
CA VAL A 278 -11.04 -24.55 42.55
C VAL A 278 -12.43 -24.84 43.09
N LEU A 279 -12.52 -25.89 43.91
CA LEU A 279 -13.75 -26.25 44.60
C LEU A 279 -13.79 -25.56 45.95
N LYS A 280 -14.83 -24.76 46.19
CA LYS A 280 -15.13 -24.18 47.49
C LYS A 280 -16.21 -25.02 48.17
N LEU A 281 -15.87 -25.60 49.31
CA LEU A 281 -16.80 -26.38 50.13
C LEU A 281 -17.30 -25.52 51.29
N THR A 282 -18.61 -25.53 51.52
CA THR A 282 -19.25 -24.87 52.68
C THR A 282 -20.16 -25.88 53.36
N GLU A 283 -20.06 -26.00 54.68
CA GLU A 283 -20.98 -26.84 55.45
C GLU A 283 -22.36 -26.19 55.52
N ASP A 284 -23.38 -27.00 55.27
CA ASP A 284 -24.80 -26.67 55.36
C ASP A 284 -25.46 -27.69 56.33
N PRO A 285 -26.53 -27.33 57.07
CA PRO A 285 -27.18 -28.26 58.00
C PRO A 285 -27.64 -29.58 57.37
N THR A 286 -27.79 -29.64 56.05
CA THR A 286 -28.21 -30.83 55.31
C THR A 286 -27.08 -31.49 54.50
N GLY A 287 -25.86 -30.96 54.53
CA GLY A 287 -24.71 -31.56 53.82
C GLY A 287 -23.59 -30.58 53.48
N LEU A 288 -22.88 -30.85 52.39
CA LEU A 288 -21.80 -30.02 51.87
C LEU A 288 -22.25 -29.31 50.59
N LEU A 289 -22.17 -27.98 50.58
CA LEU A 289 -22.36 -27.18 49.39
C LEU A 289 -21.02 -27.01 48.68
N VAL A 290 -20.94 -27.50 47.43
CA VAL A 290 -19.73 -27.44 46.59
C VAL A 290 -19.94 -26.44 45.46
N LEU A 291 -19.10 -25.42 45.39
CA LEU A 291 -19.08 -24.44 44.31
C LEU A 291 -17.76 -24.54 43.54
N GLY A 292 -17.83 -24.84 42.24
CA GLY A 292 -16.67 -24.78 41.35
C GLY A 292 -16.46 -23.37 40.79
N GLU A 293 -15.30 -22.78 41.05
CA GLU A 293 -14.88 -21.51 40.45
C GLU A 293 -13.70 -21.78 39.50
N ILE A 294 -13.75 -21.23 38.28
CA ILE A 294 -12.58 -21.22 37.40
C ILE A 294 -11.67 -20.08 37.83
N VAL A 295 -10.41 -20.39 38.12
CA VAL A 295 -9.38 -19.45 38.56
C VAL A 295 -8.17 -19.51 37.66
N TYR A 296 -7.34 -18.47 37.72
CA TYR A 296 -6.06 -18.38 37.05
C TYR A 296 -4.95 -18.09 38.06
N GLY A 297 -3.86 -18.85 37.98
CA GLY A 297 -2.71 -18.77 38.88
C GLY A 297 -2.81 -19.66 40.12
N ASP A 298 -1.65 -19.91 40.73
CA ASP A 298 -1.50 -20.62 42.00
C ASP A 298 -0.46 -19.88 42.88
N PRO A 299 -0.87 -19.15 43.94
CA PRO A 299 -2.25 -18.96 44.39
C PRO A 299 -3.12 -18.17 43.38
N PRO A 300 -4.46 -18.32 43.39
CA PRO A 300 -5.36 -17.64 42.45
C PRO A 300 -5.19 -16.12 42.41
N ILE A 301 -4.81 -15.58 41.24
CA ILE A 301 -4.68 -14.14 41.02
C ILE A 301 -5.88 -13.53 40.27
N ALA A 302 -6.69 -14.36 39.63
CA ALA A 302 -7.95 -13.98 38.99
C ALA A 302 -8.95 -15.14 38.99
N ARG A 303 -10.25 -14.84 38.85
CA ARG A 303 -11.34 -15.83 38.76
C ARG A 303 -12.39 -15.45 37.74
N VAL A 304 -13.07 -16.41 37.16
CA VAL A 304 -14.21 -16.18 36.25
C VAL A 304 -15.50 -16.21 37.05
N LYS A 305 -16.25 -15.10 37.05
CA LYS A 305 -17.55 -14.99 37.71
C LYS A 305 -18.58 -14.39 36.74
N GLY A 306 -19.68 -15.12 36.49
CA GLY A 306 -20.73 -14.68 35.57
C GLY A 306 -20.22 -14.44 34.15
N GLY A 307 -19.29 -15.29 33.67
CA GLY A 307 -18.69 -15.16 32.35
C GLY A 307 -17.64 -14.03 32.20
N THR A 308 -17.30 -13.32 33.28
CA THR A 308 -16.33 -12.22 33.29
C THR A 308 -15.12 -12.58 34.14
N LEU A 309 -13.90 -12.30 33.65
CA LEU A 309 -12.67 -12.47 34.41
C LEU A 309 -12.52 -11.32 35.43
N LYS A 310 -12.44 -11.65 36.72
CA LYS A 310 -12.25 -10.72 37.84
C LYS A 310 -10.88 -10.94 38.46
N ALA A 311 -10.07 -9.88 38.51
CA ALA A 311 -8.79 -9.89 39.21
C ALA A 311 -9.01 -10.04 40.74
N ILE A 312 -8.16 -10.84 41.37
CA ILE A 312 -8.05 -11.00 42.84
C ILE A 312 -6.80 -10.26 43.34
N GLY A 313 -5.74 -10.17 42.51
CA GLY A 313 -4.52 -9.40 42.75
C GLY A 313 -4.20 -8.38 41.64
N GLY A 314 -2.97 -7.87 41.61
CA GLY A 314 -2.57 -6.81 40.67
C GLY A 314 -2.29 -7.26 39.22
N ALA A 315 -2.00 -8.55 39.00
CA ALA A 315 -1.78 -9.10 37.66
C ALA A 315 -3.07 -9.72 37.11
N VAL A 316 -3.40 -9.40 35.84
CA VAL A 316 -4.57 -9.95 35.14
C VAL A 316 -4.09 -10.91 34.06
N PRO A 317 -4.48 -12.19 34.12
CA PRO A 317 -4.03 -13.17 33.15
C PRO A 317 -4.72 -13.00 31.81
N VAL A 318 -4.07 -13.47 30.75
CA VAL A 318 -4.72 -13.65 29.45
C VAL A 318 -5.76 -14.75 29.59
N ARG A 319 -7.00 -14.41 29.27
CA ARG A 319 -8.13 -15.32 29.34
C ARG A 319 -8.09 -16.34 28.22
N ASP A 320 -8.04 -17.63 28.56
CA ASP A 320 -8.16 -18.74 27.63
C ASP A 320 -9.56 -19.35 27.69
N MET A 321 -10.46 -18.80 26.86
CA MET A 321 -11.85 -19.26 26.74
C MET A 321 -11.96 -20.72 26.27
N GLY A 322 -10.97 -21.22 25.51
CA GLY A 322 -10.94 -22.61 25.05
C GLY A 322 -10.68 -23.57 26.20
N ALA A 323 -9.66 -23.26 27.00
CA ALA A 323 -9.32 -24.02 28.21
C ALA A 323 -10.43 -23.93 29.27
N GLU A 324 -11.06 -22.75 29.46
CA GLU A 324 -12.22 -22.59 30.37
C GLU A 324 -13.38 -23.52 29.99
N ARG A 325 -13.73 -23.59 28.70
CA ARG A 325 -14.79 -24.48 28.21
C ARG A 325 -14.45 -25.96 28.38
N ALA A 326 -13.18 -26.32 28.24
CA ALA A 326 -12.72 -27.69 28.46
C ALA A 326 -12.83 -28.09 29.94
N LEU A 327 -12.51 -27.17 30.86
CA LEU A 327 -12.65 -27.38 32.30
C LEU A 327 -14.12 -27.46 32.74
N ALA A 328 -15.00 -26.61 32.21
CA ALA A 328 -16.43 -26.62 32.54
C ALA A 328 -17.18 -27.89 32.07
N ARG A 329 -16.55 -28.72 31.22
CA ARG A 329 -17.09 -29.99 30.72
C ARG A 329 -16.59 -31.21 31.49
N ARG A 330 -15.65 -31.04 32.41
CA ARG A 330 -15.12 -32.09 33.29
C ARG A 330 -15.84 -32.06 34.62
#